data_AF-A0A8H5M2J4-F1
#
_entry.id   AF-A0A8H5M2J4-F1
#
_cell.length_a   1.000
_cell.length_b   1.000
_cell.length_c   1.000
_cell.angle_alpha   90.00
_cell.angle_beta   90.00
_cell.angle_gamma   90.00
#
_symmetry.space_group_name_H-M   'P 1'
#
loop_
_entity.id
_entity.type
_entity.pdbx_description
1 polymer ?
#
loop_
_entity_poly.entity_id
_entity_poly.type
_entity_poly.pdbx_seq_one_letter_code
_entity_poly.pdbx_strand_id
1 'polypeptide(L)'
;MMMSTFRDTTNVTRHPVFWFNDGSVVFRVQDHAFKVHRTLLSRHSRFFAYSDHAHVPTSTNLNVASDLEYEIHIVVDPSRRVQVKDVEVLLEHFYHDAPLFSEVRFPRLAAVLRVSSPLQLDFPSIHALARERLNSIFPSPVLPLFRPEDPEEALALAKEYEIPSMQKALYYHFVTSSDAHLDDEATLELGPTPLPSDPETVEAPEHLGPDPNAHAQHASRRPLSLTDAKLCTRLMTRLIDHFTPILFTPPATPHMACTDVFADTWMALVIQPAIENDGVYKPLETLEGMKNTDWEKKGLCRGCVKEKEEEWTREQRVIWGAMDGWLGLGVEGSDVGTGIY
;
A
#
# COMPACT_ATOMS: atom_id res chain seq x y z
N MET A 1 38.27 -19.34 -5.27
CA MET A 1 38.92 -18.32 -4.42
C MET A 1 39.04 -17.05 -5.24
N MET A 2 37.99 -16.21 -5.24
CA MET A 2 38.00 -14.90 -5.89
C MET A 2 37.95 -13.86 -4.77
N MET A 3 39.06 -13.15 -4.57
CA MET A 3 39.10 -11.99 -3.68
C MET A 3 38.40 -10.85 -4.42
N SER A 4 37.17 -10.54 -3.98
CA SER A 4 36.48 -9.34 -4.40
C SER A 4 37.19 -8.13 -3.77
N THR A 5 37.74 -7.28 -4.62
CA THR A 5 38.40 -6.02 -4.24
C THR A 5 37.34 -5.05 -3.73
N PHE A 6 37.18 -4.98 -2.41
CA PHE A 6 36.39 -3.95 -1.75
C PHE A 6 36.98 -2.57 -2.08
N ARG A 7 36.19 -1.74 -2.77
CA ARG A 7 36.46 -0.31 -2.88
C ARG A 7 36.37 0.29 -1.47
N ASP A 8 37.49 0.85 -1.02
CA ASP A 8 37.59 1.70 0.15
C ASP A 8 36.63 2.89 -0.02
N THR A 9 35.63 2.99 0.86
CA THR A 9 34.60 4.05 0.82
C THR A 9 34.84 5.01 1.97
N THR A 10 35.64 6.05 1.70
CA THR A 10 36.23 6.96 2.69
C THR A 10 35.33 8.10 3.19
N ASN A 11 34.02 8.05 2.97
CA ASN A 11 33.08 9.00 3.59
C ASN A 11 31.93 8.23 4.26
N VAL A 12 32.16 7.82 5.50
CA VAL A 12 31.10 7.31 6.39
C VAL A 12 30.74 8.42 7.36
N THR A 13 29.48 8.85 7.33
CA THR A 13 28.96 9.90 8.18
C THR A 13 28.40 9.30 9.47
N ARG A 14 28.78 9.86 10.62
CA ARG A 14 28.20 9.48 11.92
C ARG A 14 26.76 9.99 12.00
N HIS A 15 25.82 9.14 12.38
CA HIS A 15 24.44 9.57 12.55
C HIS A 15 24.35 10.62 13.69
N PRO A 16 23.72 11.79 13.47
CA PRO A 16 23.77 12.89 14.44
C PRO A 16 23.06 12.59 15.77
N VAL A 17 22.05 11.71 15.75
CA VAL A 17 21.22 11.38 16.92
C VAL A 17 21.60 10.03 17.55
N PHE A 18 22.02 9.07 16.72
CA PHE A 18 22.23 7.68 17.13
C PHE A 18 23.72 7.36 17.14
N TRP A 19 24.44 8.15 17.93
CA TRP A 19 25.87 8.01 18.15
C TRP A 19 26.18 8.17 19.65
N PHE A 20 26.05 7.07 20.39
CA PHE A 20 26.21 7.09 21.84
C PHE A 20 27.67 6.88 22.25
N ASN A 21 28.13 7.65 23.23
CA ASN A 21 29.50 7.56 23.72
C ASN A 21 29.79 6.20 24.38
N ASP A 22 28.77 5.62 25.02
CA ASP A 22 28.74 4.30 25.67
C ASP A 22 28.23 3.17 24.75
N GLY A 23 28.04 3.45 23.46
CA GLY A 23 27.60 2.44 22.50
C GLY A 23 28.65 1.33 22.32
N SER A 24 28.21 0.08 22.39
CA SER A 24 29.07 -1.11 22.31
C SER A 24 29.14 -1.74 20.91
N VAL A 25 28.41 -1.19 19.93
CA VAL A 25 28.45 -1.62 18.52
C VAL A 25 28.32 -0.41 17.60
N VAL A 26 29.13 -0.41 16.55
CA VAL A 26 28.99 0.49 15.40
C VAL A 26 28.53 -0.34 14.22
N PHE A 27 27.37 -0.03 13.66
CA PHE A 27 26.94 -0.65 12.42
C PHE A 27 26.72 0.38 11.31
N ARG A 28 27.08 0.01 10.09
CA ARG A 28 27.02 0.85 8.90
C ARG A 28 25.90 0.40 7.98
N VAL A 29 25.06 1.36 7.59
CA VAL A 29 24.02 1.22 6.57
C VAL A 29 24.25 2.32 5.54
N GLN A 30 24.47 1.93 4.28
CA GLN A 30 24.81 2.87 3.20
C GLN A 30 26.07 3.70 3.56
N ASP A 31 25.96 5.02 3.55
CA ASP A 31 26.99 6.01 3.92
C ASP A 31 26.88 6.48 5.38
N HIS A 32 25.98 5.91 6.17
CA HIS A 32 25.75 6.29 7.57
C HIS A 32 26.23 5.21 8.55
N ALA A 33 26.79 5.64 9.68
CA ALA A 33 27.16 4.78 10.80
C ALA A 33 26.40 5.15 12.07
N PHE A 34 25.93 4.13 12.75
CA PHE A 34 25.17 4.20 13.99
C PHE A 34 26.00 3.58 15.11
N LYS A 35 26.19 4.30 16.22
CA LYS A 35 26.85 3.77 17.42
C LYS A 35 25.83 3.61 18.53
N VAL A 36 25.51 2.36 18.88
CA VAL A 36 24.41 2.00 19.77
C VAL A 36 24.75 0.82 20.69
N HIS A 37 23.83 0.43 21.57
CA HIS A 37 24.02 -0.67 22.51
C HIS A 37 23.73 -2.02 21.85
N ARG A 38 24.73 -2.90 21.81
CA ARG A 38 24.60 -4.23 21.19
C ARG A 38 23.55 -5.07 21.89
N THR A 39 23.56 -5.06 23.22
CA THR A 39 22.66 -5.87 24.05
C THR A 39 21.20 -5.62 23.71
N LEU A 40 20.83 -4.36 23.42
CA LEU A 40 19.48 -4.00 23.01
C LEU A 40 19.12 -4.59 21.65
N LEU A 41 20.01 -4.47 20.66
CA LEU A 41 19.77 -5.00 19.32
C LEU A 41 19.78 -6.53 19.30
N SER A 42 20.79 -7.18 19.87
CA SER A 42 20.94 -8.64 19.85
C SER A 42 19.86 -9.37 20.63
N ARG A 43 19.21 -8.70 21.60
CA ARG A 43 18.06 -9.25 22.32
C ARG A 43 16.86 -9.48 21.41
N HIS A 44 16.69 -8.62 20.41
CA HIS A 44 15.50 -8.59 19.56
C HIS A 44 15.76 -9.00 18.11
N SER A 45 17.02 -8.97 17.67
CA SER A 45 17.42 -9.29 16.30
C SER A 45 18.36 -10.48 16.22
N ARG A 46 17.99 -11.44 15.36
CA ARG A 46 18.85 -12.57 15.03
C ARG A 46 20.06 -12.14 14.21
N PHE A 47 19.89 -11.16 13.31
CA PHE A 47 21.00 -10.58 12.55
C PHE A 47 22.11 -10.07 13.48
N PHE A 48 21.77 -9.26 14.48
CA PHE A 48 22.76 -8.71 15.42
C PHE A 48 23.27 -9.74 16.43
N ALA A 49 22.48 -10.78 16.74
CA ALA A 49 22.92 -11.89 17.58
C ALA A 49 23.98 -12.76 16.91
N TYR A 50 23.83 -13.04 15.60
CA TYR A 50 24.68 -13.95 14.83
C TYR A 50 25.72 -13.28 13.93
N SER A 51 25.78 -11.95 13.88
CA SER A 51 26.81 -11.25 13.09
C SER A 51 28.20 -11.54 13.66
N ASP A 52 28.94 -12.43 12.97
CA ASP A 52 30.33 -12.77 13.29
C ASP A 52 31.26 -11.57 13.10
N HIS A 53 32.17 -11.41 14.07
CA HIS A 53 32.94 -10.21 14.29
C HIS A 53 34.08 -10.05 13.28
N ALA A 54 34.02 -9.03 12.43
CA ALA A 54 35.25 -8.46 11.86
C ALA A 54 35.89 -7.58 12.94
N HIS A 55 36.85 -8.13 13.69
CA HIS A 55 37.71 -7.33 14.55
C HIS A 55 38.58 -6.43 13.67
N VAL A 56 38.17 -5.18 13.49
CA VAL A 56 39.06 -4.16 12.94
C VAL A 56 39.78 -3.53 14.12
N PRO A 57 41.11 -3.68 14.26
CA PRO A 57 41.83 -2.92 15.27
C PRO A 57 41.62 -1.44 14.97
N THR A 58 41.06 -0.69 15.92
CA THR A 58 40.84 0.74 15.81
C THR A 58 42.18 1.44 15.60
N SER A 59 42.58 1.63 14.35
CA SER A 59 43.77 2.40 14.00
C SER A 59 43.42 3.88 14.07
N THR A 60 43.39 4.43 15.29
CA THR A 60 43.64 5.85 15.50
C THR A 60 44.65 6.00 16.63
N ASN A 61 45.79 6.60 16.27
CA ASN A 61 46.85 7.03 17.17
C ASN A 61 46.28 7.62 18.46
N LEU A 62 46.55 6.99 19.61
CA LEU A 62 46.69 7.62 20.92
C LEU A 62 47.31 6.60 21.89
N ASN A 63 48.55 6.86 22.30
CA ASN A 63 49.21 6.18 23.42
C ASN A 63 48.45 6.48 24.72
N VAL A 64 47.46 5.67 25.08
CA VAL A 64 47.01 5.51 26.47
C VAL A 64 46.64 4.05 26.69
N ALA A 65 47.36 3.38 27.58
CA ALA A 65 47.00 2.07 28.07
C ALA A 65 45.91 2.20 29.16
N SER A 66 44.69 1.75 28.89
CA SER A 66 43.76 1.16 29.88
C SER A 66 42.46 0.73 29.19
N ASP A 67 42.01 -0.51 29.42
CA ASP A 67 40.67 -1.05 29.12
C ASP A 67 40.13 -0.79 27.71
N LEU A 68 40.70 -1.47 26.71
CA LEU A 68 40.17 -1.47 25.34
C LEU A 68 38.85 -2.25 25.29
N GLU A 69 37.75 -1.55 25.53
CA GLU A 69 36.40 -2.01 25.20
C GLU A 69 36.36 -2.26 23.69
N TYR A 70 36.27 -3.53 23.30
CA TYR A 70 36.29 -3.96 21.90
C TYR A 70 35.02 -3.48 21.21
N GLU A 71 35.12 -2.35 20.48
CA GLU A 71 34.02 -1.83 19.67
C GLU A 71 33.76 -2.76 18.49
N ILE A 72 32.55 -3.34 18.43
CA ILE A 72 32.16 -4.26 17.36
C ILE A 72 31.73 -3.44 16.15
N HIS A 73 32.33 -3.70 14.99
CA HIS A 73 31.97 -3.07 13.73
C HIS A 73 31.19 -4.04 12.82
N ILE A 74 29.99 -3.65 12.41
CA ILE A 74 29.13 -4.42 11.50
C ILE A 74 28.87 -3.61 10.24
N VAL A 75 29.19 -4.16 9.07
CA VAL A 75 28.81 -3.55 7.79
C VAL A 75 27.60 -4.31 7.26
N VAL A 76 26.45 -3.64 7.17
CA VAL A 76 25.24 -4.26 6.61
C VAL A 76 25.44 -4.42 5.10
N ASP A 77 25.31 -5.65 4.62
CA ASP A 77 25.45 -5.97 3.20
C ASP A 77 24.44 -5.16 2.36
N PRO A 78 24.90 -4.40 1.34
CA PRO A 78 24.03 -3.63 0.46
C PRO A 78 22.91 -4.44 -0.20
N SER A 79 23.11 -5.75 -0.42
CA SER A 79 22.10 -6.65 -0.99
C SER A 79 20.85 -6.81 -0.10
N ARG A 80 20.97 -6.54 1.21
CA ARG A 80 19.85 -6.52 2.16
C ARG A 80 18.95 -5.29 2.00
N ARG A 81 19.35 -4.30 1.19
CA ARG A 81 18.54 -3.12 0.82
C ARG A 81 18.00 -2.30 2.00
N VAL A 82 18.67 -2.35 3.14
CA VAL A 82 18.32 -1.59 4.35
C VAL A 82 18.50 -0.10 4.09
N GLN A 83 17.48 0.70 4.41
CA GLN A 83 17.51 2.15 4.27
C GLN A 83 17.82 2.83 5.61
N VAL A 84 18.57 3.93 5.57
CA VAL A 84 18.92 4.72 6.76
C VAL A 84 17.65 5.17 7.51
N LYS A 85 16.65 5.69 6.79
CA LYS A 85 15.37 6.13 7.36
C LYS A 85 14.60 5.02 8.06
N ASP A 86 14.64 3.79 7.52
CA ASP A 86 13.93 2.68 8.15
C ASP A 86 14.60 2.28 9.48
N VAL A 87 15.93 2.36 9.54
CA VAL A 87 16.71 2.15 10.76
C VAL A 87 16.43 3.24 11.80
N GLU A 88 16.36 4.51 11.39
CA GLU A 88 16.00 5.62 12.28
C GLU A 88 14.67 5.37 12.99
N VAL A 89 13.63 5.01 12.24
CA VAL A 89 12.30 4.71 12.79
C VAL A 89 12.34 3.58 13.83
N LEU A 90 13.14 2.53 13.57
CA LEU A 90 13.32 1.42 14.51
C LEU A 90 14.07 1.87 15.78
N LEU A 91 15.13 2.67 15.63
CA LEU A 91 15.93 3.13 16.76
C LEU A 91 15.20 4.16 17.62
N GLU A 92 14.37 5.02 17.02
CA GLU A 92 13.46 5.90 17.77
C GLU A 92 12.57 5.10 18.73
N HIS A 93 12.05 3.96 18.28
CA HIS A 93 11.26 3.09 19.15
C HIS A 93 12.06 2.53 20.31
N PHE A 94 13.30 2.09 20.05
CA PHE A 94 14.13 1.48 21.08
C PHE A 94 14.69 2.47 22.11
N TYR A 95 14.96 3.71 21.72
CA TYR A 95 15.68 4.67 22.56
C TYR A 95 14.86 5.87 23.04
N HIS A 96 13.80 6.25 22.33
CA HIS A 96 13.01 7.44 22.66
C HIS A 96 11.58 7.11 23.09
N ASP A 97 11.32 5.83 23.42
CA ASP A 97 9.97 5.30 23.71
C ASP A 97 8.93 5.70 22.67
N ALA A 98 9.39 5.96 21.43
CA ALA A 98 8.51 6.36 20.36
C ALA A 98 7.60 5.16 20.05
N PRO A 99 6.28 5.31 20.19
CA PRO A 99 5.36 4.23 19.84
C PRO A 99 5.53 3.87 18.36
N LEU A 100 5.71 2.58 18.06
CA LEU A 100 5.78 2.08 16.68
C LEU A 100 4.51 2.40 15.88
N PHE A 101 3.38 2.56 16.59
CA PHE A 101 2.04 2.53 15.99
C PHE A 101 1.10 3.65 16.48
N SER A 102 1.59 4.75 17.09
CA SER A 102 0.69 5.78 17.64
C SER A 102 0.05 6.70 16.60
N GLU A 103 0.63 6.78 15.41
CA GLU A 103 0.11 7.58 14.32
C GLU A 103 -0.01 6.64 13.12
N VAL A 104 -1.24 6.47 12.61
CA VAL A 104 -1.62 5.53 11.53
C VAL A 104 -1.05 5.97 10.18
N ARG A 105 0.20 6.46 10.14
CA ARG A 105 0.87 6.84 8.91
C ARG A 105 1.55 5.61 8.35
N PHE A 106 1.00 5.15 7.23
CA PHE A 106 1.52 4.02 6.46
C PHE A 106 3.06 4.04 6.29
N PRO A 107 3.72 5.18 5.99
CA PRO A 107 5.18 5.21 5.85
C PRO A 107 5.96 4.70 7.06
N ARG A 108 5.52 5.00 8.29
CA ARG A 108 6.21 4.54 9.51
C ARG A 108 6.05 3.04 9.70
N LEU A 109 4.84 2.49 9.49
CA LEU A 109 4.62 1.04 9.56
C LEU A 109 5.37 0.30 8.45
N ALA A 110 5.41 0.86 7.24
CA ALA A 110 6.16 0.30 6.11
C ALA A 110 7.66 0.23 6.42
N ALA A 111 8.22 1.30 6.98
CA ALA A 111 9.61 1.35 7.44
C ALA A 111 9.91 0.26 8.48
N VAL A 112 9.06 0.15 9.52
CA VAL A 112 9.20 -0.89 10.56
C VAL A 112 9.08 -2.29 9.96
N LEU A 113 8.09 -2.54 9.09
CA LEU A 113 7.89 -3.83 8.44
C LEU A 113 9.14 -4.26 7.66
N ARG A 114 9.71 -3.37 6.85
CA ARG A 114 10.92 -3.61 6.06
C ARG A 114 12.12 -3.93 6.95
N VAL A 115 12.50 -3.02 7.84
CA VAL A 115 13.74 -3.14 8.64
C VAL A 115 13.71 -4.31 9.60
N SER A 116 12.53 -4.64 10.13
CA SER A 116 12.36 -5.78 11.02
C SER A 116 12.30 -7.12 10.31
N SER A 117 12.16 -7.15 8.97
CA SER A 117 11.97 -8.40 8.24
C SER A 117 13.20 -9.31 8.28
N PRO A 118 13.01 -10.63 8.08
CA PRO A 118 14.11 -11.59 7.97
C PRO A 118 15.10 -11.27 6.84
N LEU A 119 14.64 -10.58 5.79
CA LEU A 119 15.47 -10.15 4.65
C LEU A 119 16.40 -8.98 5.01
N GLN A 120 16.02 -8.18 6.02
CA GLN A 120 16.76 -6.99 6.45
C GLN A 120 17.47 -7.21 7.79
N LEU A 121 17.03 -6.64 8.91
CA LEU A 121 17.73 -6.77 10.18
C LEU A 121 17.11 -7.83 11.10
N ASP A 122 16.14 -8.62 10.62
CA ASP A 122 15.56 -9.80 11.27
C ASP A 122 15.24 -9.59 12.76
N PHE A 123 14.22 -8.76 13.03
CA PHE A 123 13.62 -8.52 14.34
C PHE A 123 12.24 -9.20 14.41
N PRO A 124 12.15 -10.51 14.73
CA PRO A 124 10.96 -11.31 14.45
C PRO A 124 9.70 -10.84 15.18
N SER A 125 9.81 -10.48 16.46
CA SER A 125 8.66 -10.02 17.24
C SER A 125 8.13 -8.69 16.70
N ILE A 126 9.02 -7.74 16.40
CA ILE A 126 8.63 -6.44 15.84
C ILE A 126 8.00 -6.62 14.45
N HIS A 127 8.57 -7.48 13.63
CA HIS A 127 8.04 -7.80 12.30
C HIS A 127 6.64 -8.41 12.37
N ALA A 128 6.43 -9.37 13.28
CA ALA A 128 5.12 -9.96 13.51
C ALA A 128 4.09 -8.91 13.94
N LEU A 129 4.45 -8.02 14.89
CA LEU A 129 3.57 -6.93 15.33
C LEU A 129 3.27 -5.95 14.19
N ALA A 130 4.26 -5.56 13.38
CA ALA A 130 4.06 -4.66 12.26
C ALA A 130 3.12 -5.27 11.21
N ARG A 131 3.28 -6.56 10.91
CA ARG A 131 2.42 -7.29 9.98
C ARG A 131 0.99 -7.45 10.50
N GLU A 132 0.81 -7.74 11.79
CA GLU A 132 -0.52 -7.81 12.42
C GLU A 132 -1.20 -6.43 12.40
N ARG A 133 -0.46 -5.37 12.72
CA ARG A 133 -0.98 -3.99 12.69
C ARG A 133 -1.38 -3.57 11.29
N LEU A 134 -0.55 -3.82 10.28
CA LEU A 134 -0.91 -3.56 8.90
C LEU A 134 -2.20 -4.30 8.53
N ASN A 135 -2.28 -5.62 8.78
CA ASN A 135 -3.51 -6.39 8.53
C ASN A 135 -4.75 -5.80 9.23
N SER A 136 -4.61 -5.21 10.42
CA SER A 136 -5.72 -4.61 11.16
C SER A 136 -6.19 -3.24 10.63
N ILE A 137 -5.36 -2.55 9.84
CA ILE A 137 -5.65 -1.19 9.34
C ILE A 137 -6.43 -1.23 8.02
N PHE A 138 -6.36 -2.34 7.28
CA PHE A 138 -7.03 -2.44 5.97
C PHE A 138 -8.54 -2.57 6.09
N PRO A 139 -9.28 -1.91 5.19
CA PRO A 139 -10.68 -1.61 5.41
C PRO A 139 -11.58 -2.84 5.46
N SER A 140 -12.57 -2.73 6.35
CA SER A 140 -13.80 -3.53 6.34
C SER A 140 -14.62 -3.18 5.09
N PRO A 141 -15.44 -4.11 4.54
CA PRO A 141 -16.29 -3.91 3.35
C PRO A 141 -17.19 -2.66 3.33
N VAL A 142 -17.32 -1.97 4.46
CA VAL A 142 -18.22 -0.82 4.65
C VAL A 142 -17.54 0.51 4.28
N LEU A 143 -16.20 0.61 4.35
CA LEU A 143 -15.49 1.86 4.07
C LEU A 143 -14.10 1.57 3.49
N PRO A 144 -13.94 1.36 2.17
CA PRO A 144 -12.65 1.11 1.51
C PRO A 144 -11.75 2.36 1.43
N LEU A 145 -11.79 3.25 2.43
CA LEU A 145 -11.00 4.48 2.48
C LEU A 145 -9.57 4.18 2.96
N PHE A 146 -8.86 3.30 2.27
CA PHE A 146 -7.42 3.22 2.34
C PHE A 146 -6.82 4.06 1.21
N ARG A 147 -6.25 5.22 1.58
CA ARG A 147 -5.55 6.11 0.65
C ARG A 147 -4.10 6.27 1.14
N PRO A 148 -3.21 5.34 0.77
CA PRO A 148 -1.80 5.47 1.11
C PRO A 148 -1.21 6.66 0.35
N GLU A 149 -0.19 7.29 0.93
CA GLU A 149 0.55 8.36 0.26
C GLU A 149 1.30 7.83 -0.99
N ASP A 150 1.75 6.57 -0.95
CA ASP A 150 2.39 5.85 -2.06
C ASP A 150 1.73 4.46 -2.22
N PRO A 151 0.65 4.35 -3.01
CA PRO A 151 -0.08 3.09 -3.20
C PRO A 151 0.75 2.02 -3.92
N GLU A 152 1.68 2.41 -4.77
CA GLU A 152 2.54 1.48 -5.50
C GLU A 152 3.58 0.82 -4.59
N GLU A 153 4.24 1.60 -3.73
CA GLU A 153 5.10 1.06 -2.68
C GLU A 153 4.31 0.17 -1.72
N ALA A 154 3.10 0.60 -1.36
CA ALA A 154 2.21 -0.20 -0.53
C ALA A 154 1.92 -1.56 -1.17
N LEU A 155 1.61 -1.59 -2.47
CA LEU A 155 1.32 -2.85 -3.18
C LEU A 155 2.56 -3.74 -3.27
N ALA A 156 3.73 -3.16 -3.53
CA ALA A 156 4.99 -3.90 -3.55
C ALA A 156 5.26 -4.59 -2.21
N LEU A 157 5.09 -3.89 -1.09
CA LEU A 157 5.25 -4.45 0.26
C LEU A 157 4.20 -5.51 0.57
N ALA A 158 2.94 -5.27 0.18
CA ALA A 158 1.86 -6.22 0.40
C ALA A 158 2.11 -7.55 -0.32
N LYS A 159 2.76 -7.51 -1.48
CA LYS A 159 3.18 -8.70 -2.23
C LYS A 159 4.42 -9.34 -1.64
N GLU A 160 5.46 -8.54 -1.32
CA GLU A 160 6.72 -9.03 -0.75
C GLU A 160 6.52 -9.76 0.59
N TYR A 161 5.58 -9.28 1.42
CA TYR A 161 5.30 -9.83 2.75
C TYR A 161 3.99 -10.62 2.84
N GLU A 162 3.39 -10.95 1.69
CA GLU A 162 2.17 -11.77 1.60
C GLU A 162 1.06 -11.30 2.55
N ILE A 163 0.57 -10.07 2.35
CA ILE A 163 -0.49 -9.44 3.13
C ILE A 163 -1.76 -9.33 2.25
N PRO A 164 -2.63 -10.37 2.18
CA PRO A 164 -3.72 -10.41 1.19
C PRO A 164 -4.79 -9.33 1.40
N SER A 165 -5.11 -9.01 2.66
CA SER A 165 -6.07 -7.95 3.01
C SER A 165 -5.67 -6.59 2.42
N MET A 166 -4.37 -6.29 2.50
CA MET A 166 -3.75 -5.10 1.94
C MET A 166 -3.74 -5.13 0.42
N GLN A 167 -3.35 -6.25 -0.20
CA GLN A 167 -3.39 -6.40 -1.65
C GLN A 167 -4.79 -6.16 -2.20
N LYS A 168 -5.82 -6.79 -1.60
CA LYS A 168 -7.22 -6.59 -1.99
C LYS A 168 -7.64 -5.13 -1.93
N ALA A 169 -7.37 -4.45 -0.82
CA ALA A 169 -7.70 -3.05 -0.64
C ALA A 169 -6.99 -2.15 -1.66
N LEU A 170 -5.73 -2.43 -1.96
CA LEU A 170 -4.95 -1.69 -2.94
C LEU A 170 -5.43 -1.91 -4.37
N TYR A 171 -5.70 -3.16 -4.78
CA TYR A 171 -6.26 -3.41 -6.11
C TYR A 171 -7.62 -2.75 -6.28
N TYR A 172 -8.48 -2.76 -5.25
CA TYR A 172 -9.73 -2.00 -5.27
C TYR A 172 -9.46 -0.50 -5.43
N HIS A 173 -8.52 0.05 -4.66
CA HIS A 173 -8.12 1.46 -4.75
C HIS A 173 -7.62 1.82 -6.16
N PHE A 174 -6.78 0.99 -6.78
CA PHE A 174 -6.29 1.23 -8.14
C PHE A 174 -7.42 1.20 -9.18
N VAL A 175 -8.38 0.28 -9.05
CA VAL A 175 -9.53 0.23 -9.98
C VAL A 175 -10.47 1.42 -9.79
N THR A 176 -10.66 1.89 -8.55
CA THR A 176 -11.67 2.91 -8.22
C THR A 176 -11.13 4.34 -8.20
N SER A 177 -9.81 4.52 -8.25
CA SER A 177 -9.20 5.84 -8.32
C SER A 177 -9.11 6.29 -9.78
N SER A 178 -9.73 7.43 -10.10
CA SER A 178 -9.79 8.05 -11.43
C SER A 178 -8.43 8.40 -12.06
N ASP A 179 -7.32 8.13 -11.37
CA ASP A 179 -5.93 8.36 -11.82
C ASP A 179 -5.25 7.12 -12.41
N ALA A 180 -5.91 5.95 -12.38
CA ALA A 180 -5.37 4.78 -13.05
C ALA A 180 -5.54 4.97 -14.56
N HIS A 181 -4.57 5.62 -15.20
CA HIS A 181 -4.32 5.48 -16.64
C HIS A 181 -4.03 4.00 -16.92
N LEU A 182 -5.08 3.20 -17.04
CA LEU A 182 -5.04 1.82 -17.53
C LEU A 182 -5.02 1.79 -19.07
N ASP A 183 -4.80 2.94 -19.70
CA ASP A 183 -4.90 3.14 -21.14
C ASP A 183 -3.62 2.71 -21.88
N ASP A 184 -3.80 1.67 -22.70
CA ASP A 184 -3.31 1.56 -24.08
C ASP A 184 -1.79 1.59 -24.39
N GLU A 185 -1.04 0.63 -23.85
CA GLU A 185 0.19 0.12 -24.50
C GLU A 185 0.08 -1.35 -24.96
N ALA A 186 -1.14 -1.84 -25.24
CA ALA A 186 -1.37 -3.18 -25.79
C ALA A 186 -1.89 -3.19 -27.24
N THR A 187 -1.90 -2.05 -27.92
CA THR A 187 -2.33 -1.88 -29.32
C THR A 187 -1.26 -1.16 -30.15
N LEU A 188 -0.06 -1.74 -30.19
CA LEU A 188 0.94 -1.38 -31.21
C LEU A 188 1.37 -2.62 -31.99
N GLU A 189 0.49 -3.18 -32.82
CA GLU A 189 0.90 -3.82 -34.08
C GLU A 189 -0.20 -3.68 -35.14
N LEU A 190 0.21 -3.23 -36.33
CA LEU A 190 -0.51 -3.19 -37.63
C LEU A 190 -1.23 -1.88 -38.01
N GLY A 191 -0.53 -0.98 -38.71
CA GLY A 191 -1.16 -0.05 -39.66
C GLY A 191 -0.26 1.14 -40.07
N PRO A 192 -0.22 1.56 -41.36
CA PRO A 192 0.99 2.08 -41.98
C PRO A 192 1.15 3.61 -41.97
N THR A 193 2.42 4.00 -41.97
CA THR A 193 3.07 5.28 -42.26
C THR A 193 2.22 6.37 -42.93
N PRO A 194 2.17 7.60 -42.39
CA PRO A 194 1.69 8.76 -43.14
C PRO A 194 2.81 9.33 -44.03
N LEU A 195 2.47 9.56 -45.30
CA LEU A 195 3.27 10.31 -46.26
C LEU A 195 3.39 11.79 -45.86
N PRO A 196 4.49 12.48 -46.23
CA PRO A 196 4.71 13.87 -45.86
C PRO A 196 3.89 14.80 -46.77
N SER A 197 3.20 15.78 -46.18
CA SER A 197 2.60 16.91 -46.89
C SER A 197 3.20 18.21 -46.35
N ASP A 198 3.55 19.09 -47.29
CA ASP A 198 4.34 20.32 -47.19
C ASP A 198 3.74 21.43 -46.29
N PRO A 199 4.55 22.47 -45.96
CA PRO A 199 4.24 23.43 -44.90
C PRO A 199 3.47 24.65 -45.43
N GLU A 200 2.33 24.94 -44.82
CA GLU A 200 1.73 26.27 -44.89
C GLU A 200 1.58 26.89 -43.48
N THR A 201 2.01 28.14 -43.46
CA THR A 201 2.27 29.02 -42.33
C THR A 201 0.99 29.70 -41.83
N VAL A 202 1.08 30.32 -40.64
CA VAL A 202 0.19 31.35 -40.03
C VAL A 202 -1.15 30.82 -39.44
N GLU A 203 -1.62 31.13 -38.22
CA GLU A 203 -1.45 32.24 -37.27
C GLU A 203 -1.61 31.74 -35.81
N ALA A 204 -0.89 32.39 -34.89
CA ALA A 204 -1.02 32.20 -33.44
C ALA A 204 -2.09 33.13 -32.83
N PRO A 205 -2.81 32.68 -31.78
CA PRO A 205 -3.35 33.58 -30.78
C PRO A 205 -2.62 33.46 -29.43
N GLU A 206 -2.48 34.62 -28.81
CA GLU A 206 -1.66 34.94 -27.66
C GLU A 206 -2.18 34.40 -26.32
N HIS A 207 -1.22 34.01 -25.48
CA HIS A 207 -1.15 34.20 -24.03
C HIS A 207 -2.43 34.05 -23.17
N LEU A 208 -2.62 32.82 -22.66
CA LEU A 208 -2.99 32.62 -21.26
C LEU A 208 -1.84 31.83 -20.61
N GLY A 209 -1.09 32.48 -19.72
CA GLY A 209 0.05 31.85 -19.04
C GLY A 209 -0.42 30.68 -18.16
N PRO A 210 0.32 29.56 -18.10
CA PRO A 210 0.02 28.51 -17.15
C PRO A 210 0.25 29.04 -15.73
N ASP A 211 -0.79 28.94 -14.91
CA ASP A 211 -0.75 29.21 -13.48
C ASP A 211 0.34 28.32 -12.85
N PRO A 212 1.43 28.88 -12.30
CA PRO A 212 2.54 28.09 -11.77
C PRO A 212 2.17 27.30 -10.51
N ASN A 213 0.93 27.41 -10.02
CA ASN A 213 0.46 26.78 -8.79
C ASN A 213 -0.49 25.59 -8.99
N ALA A 214 -0.81 25.20 -10.23
CA ALA A 214 -1.66 24.04 -10.52
C ALA A 214 -0.89 22.71 -10.72
N HIS A 215 0.44 22.76 -10.80
CA HIS A 215 1.29 21.59 -11.07
C HIS A 215 1.97 20.97 -9.84
N ALA A 216 1.60 21.39 -8.63
CA ALA A 216 2.26 20.94 -7.39
C ALA A 216 1.62 19.69 -6.73
N GLN A 217 0.62 19.04 -7.33
CA GLN A 217 -0.06 17.88 -6.71
C GLN A 217 -0.16 16.61 -7.56
N HIS A 218 0.46 16.57 -8.73
CA HIS A 218 0.72 15.29 -9.40
C HIS A 218 2.13 14.83 -9.05
N ALA A 219 2.29 14.30 -7.84
CA ALA A 219 3.45 13.47 -7.55
C ALA A 219 3.51 12.39 -8.63
N SER A 220 4.61 12.39 -9.40
CA SER A 220 4.88 11.44 -10.48
C SER A 220 4.66 10.02 -9.97
N ARG A 221 3.47 9.45 -10.23
CA ARG A 221 3.13 8.11 -9.78
C ARG A 221 3.97 7.11 -10.54
N ARG A 222 4.39 6.05 -9.84
CA ARG A 222 5.13 4.97 -10.48
C ARG A 222 4.15 4.14 -11.32
N PRO A 223 4.49 3.74 -12.54
CA PRO A 223 3.61 2.87 -13.31
C PRO A 223 3.49 1.51 -12.61
N LEU A 224 2.27 0.96 -12.59
CA LEU A 224 2.03 -0.42 -12.15
C LEU A 224 2.81 -1.41 -13.04
N SER A 225 3.17 -2.56 -12.47
CA SER A 225 3.69 -3.65 -13.30
C SER A 225 2.64 -4.10 -14.31
N LEU A 226 3.05 -4.60 -15.49
CA LEU A 226 2.12 -5.12 -16.50
C LEU A 226 1.19 -6.20 -15.93
N THR A 227 1.70 -7.03 -15.01
CA THR A 227 0.91 -8.05 -14.32
C THR A 227 -0.15 -7.41 -13.44
N ASP A 228 0.21 -6.39 -12.65
CA ASP A 228 -0.72 -5.71 -11.75
C ASP A 228 -1.77 -4.89 -12.52
N ALA A 229 -1.39 -4.26 -13.64
CA ALA A 229 -2.33 -3.59 -14.53
C ALA A 229 -3.37 -4.56 -15.09
N LYS A 230 -2.93 -5.73 -15.60
CA LYS A 230 -3.85 -6.80 -16.06
C LYS A 230 -4.78 -7.31 -14.96
N LEU A 231 -4.28 -7.42 -13.72
CA LEU A 231 -5.11 -7.78 -12.58
C LEU A 231 -6.17 -6.71 -12.29
N CYS A 232 -5.81 -5.42 -12.34
CA CYS A 232 -6.75 -4.31 -12.18
C CYS A 232 -7.82 -4.32 -13.27
N THR A 233 -7.45 -4.46 -14.55
CA THR A 233 -8.42 -4.54 -15.66
C THR A 233 -9.41 -5.70 -15.44
N ARG A 234 -8.90 -6.89 -15.08
CA ARG A 234 -9.77 -8.05 -14.82
C ARG A 234 -10.67 -7.83 -13.62
N LEU A 235 -10.15 -7.26 -12.53
CA LEU A 235 -10.95 -6.92 -11.35
C LEU A 235 -12.05 -5.94 -11.71
N MET A 236 -11.73 -4.88 -12.46
CA MET A 236 -12.70 -3.90 -12.94
C MET A 236 -13.83 -4.55 -13.75
N THR A 237 -13.50 -5.40 -14.73
CA THR A 237 -14.51 -6.15 -15.49
C THR A 237 -15.40 -6.98 -14.58
N ARG A 238 -14.84 -7.71 -13.60
CA ARG A 238 -15.61 -8.52 -12.66
C ARG A 238 -16.53 -7.69 -11.76
N LEU A 239 -16.06 -6.52 -11.30
CA LEU A 239 -16.86 -5.58 -10.52
C LEU A 239 -18.06 -5.08 -11.35
N ILE A 240 -17.82 -4.67 -12.60
CA ILE A 240 -18.86 -4.20 -13.52
C ILE A 240 -19.86 -5.33 -13.81
N ASP A 241 -19.40 -6.52 -14.18
CA ASP A 241 -20.24 -7.68 -14.50
C ASP A 241 -21.16 -8.04 -13.33
N HIS A 242 -20.62 -8.03 -12.11
CA HIS A 242 -21.38 -8.36 -10.90
C HIS A 242 -22.36 -7.25 -10.51
N PHE A 243 -21.94 -5.98 -10.61
CA PHE A 243 -22.71 -4.87 -10.05
C PHE A 243 -23.75 -4.28 -11.02
N THR A 244 -23.53 -4.37 -12.33
CA THR A 244 -24.44 -3.82 -13.35
C THR A 244 -25.89 -4.30 -13.16
N PRO A 245 -26.18 -5.61 -12.97
CA PRO A 245 -27.55 -6.06 -12.73
C PRO A 245 -28.20 -5.45 -11.49
N ILE A 246 -27.40 -5.18 -10.45
CA ILE A 246 -27.85 -4.58 -9.17
C ILE A 246 -28.14 -3.10 -9.36
N LEU A 247 -27.26 -2.40 -10.08
CA LEU A 247 -27.38 -0.97 -10.32
C LEU A 247 -28.57 -0.63 -11.23
N PHE A 248 -28.79 -1.40 -12.30
CA PHE A 248 -29.80 -1.07 -13.33
C PHE A 248 -31.17 -1.72 -13.12
N THR A 249 -31.35 -2.47 -12.02
CA THR A 249 -32.65 -3.07 -11.67
C THR A 249 -33.21 -2.41 -10.40
N PRO A 250 -34.31 -1.64 -10.49
CA PRO A 250 -34.96 -1.10 -9.32
C PRO A 250 -35.36 -2.22 -8.34
N PRO A 251 -35.06 -2.09 -7.04
CA PRO A 251 -35.33 -3.16 -6.09
C PRO A 251 -36.82 -3.24 -5.76
N ALA A 252 -37.33 -4.47 -5.61
CA ALA A 252 -38.65 -4.72 -5.07
C ALA A 252 -38.64 -4.62 -3.53
N THR A 253 -39.79 -4.26 -2.95
CA THR A 253 -40.03 -4.24 -1.49
C THR A 253 -41.31 -5.01 -1.14
N PRO A 254 -41.51 -5.39 0.14
CA PRO A 254 -42.76 -6.03 0.58
C PRO A 254 -44.02 -5.17 0.40
N HIS A 255 -43.88 -3.85 0.34
CA HIS A 255 -44.99 -2.91 0.17
C HIS A 255 -45.04 -2.38 -1.26
N MET A 256 -46.11 -2.67 -1.99
CA MET A 256 -46.27 -2.28 -3.40
C MET A 256 -46.05 -0.77 -3.62
N ALA A 257 -46.62 0.08 -2.75
CA ALA A 257 -46.42 1.53 -2.82
C ALA A 257 -44.95 1.98 -2.66
N CYS A 258 -44.13 1.25 -1.87
CA CYS A 258 -42.70 1.55 -1.75
C CYS A 258 -41.92 1.07 -3.00
N THR A 259 -42.35 -0.03 -3.61
CA THR A 259 -41.79 -0.52 -4.88
C THR A 259 -42.03 0.48 -6.01
N ASP A 260 -43.23 1.07 -6.08
CA ASP A 260 -43.55 2.12 -7.06
C ASP A 260 -42.61 3.33 -6.89
N VAL A 261 -42.37 3.77 -5.65
CA VAL A 261 -41.43 4.89 -5.41
C VAL A 261 -40.02 4.56 -5.88
N PHE A 262 -39.53 3.33 -5.65
CA PHE A 262 -38.25 2.92 -6.23
C PHE A 262 -38.31 2.96 -7.76
N ALA A 263 -39.30 2.34 -8.39
CA ALA A 263 -39.43 2.33 -9.85
C ALA A 263 -39.42 3.75 -10.46
N ASP A 264 -40.12 4.69 -9.84
CA ASP A 264 -40.23 6.07 -10.32
C ASP A 264 -38.97 6.92 -10.09
N THR A 265 -38.24 6.66 -9.00
CA THR A 265 -37.11 7.52 -8.58
C THR A 265 -35.72 6.93 -8.83
N TRP A 266 -35.61 5.62 -9.09
CA TRP A 266 -34.34 4.91 -9.18
C TRP A 266 -33.41 5.47 -10.26
N MET A 267 -33.96 5.78 -11.43
CA MET A 267 -33.17 6.35 -12.53
C MET A 267 -32.49 7.65 -12.10
N ALA A 268 -33.24 8.57 -11.48
CA ALA A 268 -32.76 9.90 -11.13
C ALA A 268 -31.87 9.91 -9.86
N LEU A 269 -32.15 9.03 -8.89
CA LEU A 269 -31.48 9.05 -7.58
C LEU A 269 -30.33 8.03 -7.47
N VAL A 270 -30.29 7.01 -8.32
CA VAL A 270 -29.29 5.93 -8.24
C VAL A 270 -28.51 5.78 -9.55
N ILE A 271 -29.20 5.52 -10.66
CA ILE A 271 -28.51 5.23 -11.94
C ILE A 271 -27.76 6.46 -12.45
N GLN A 272 -28.43 7.62 -12.56
CA GLN A 272 -27.83 8.83 -13.11
C GLN A 272 -26.62 9.31 -12.27
N PRO A 273 -26.70 9.41 -10.93
CA PRO A 273 -25.53 9.75 -10.11
C PRO A 273 -24.41 8.71 -10.19
N ALA A 274 -24.74 7.41 -10.35
CA ALA A 274 -23.72 6.39 -10.54
C ALA A 274 -23.02 6.51 -11.90
N ILE A 275 -23.71 6.91 -12.96
CA ILE A 275 -23.04 7.17 -14.25
C ILE A 275 -22.16 8.41 -14.15
N GLU A 276 -22.64 9.49 -13.53
CA GLU A 276 -21.92 10.77 -13.43
C GLU A 276 -20.66 10.70 -12.56
N ASN A 277 -20.62 9.81 -11.56
CA ASN A 277 -19.48 9.67 -10.62
C ASN A 277 -18.65 8.40 -10.86
N ASP A 278 -18.83 7.76 -12.01
CA ASP A 278 -18.22 6.48 -12.36
C ASP A 278 -18.51 5.34 -11.36
N GLY A 279 -19.68 5.36 -10.74
CA GLY A 279 -20.18 4.39 -9.77
C GLY A 279 -20.31 2.96 -10.30
N VAL A 280 -20.38 2.76 -11.63
CA VAL A 280 -20.57 1.44 -12.25
C VAL A 280 -19.44 0.45 -11.89
N TYR A 281 -18.20 0.93 -11.75
CA TYR A 281 -17.06 0.13 -11.28
C TYR A 281 -16.65 0.42 -9.83
N LYS A 282 -17.42 1.25 -9.11
CA LYS A 282 -17.25 1.58 -7.69
C LYS A 282 -18.44 1.07 -6.88
N PRO A 283 -18.69 -0.26 -6.85
CA PRO A 283 -19.90 -0.81 -6.27
C PRO A 283 -20.03 -0.53 -4.77
N LEU A 284 -18.92 -0.53 -4.03
CA LEU A 284 -18.98 -0.32 -2.57
C LEU A 284 -19.38 1.11 -2.24
N GLU A 285 -18.81 2.10 -2.93
CA GLU A 285 -19.16 3.51 -2.82
C GLU A 285 -20.59 3.77 -3.29
N THR A 286 -21.01 3.13 -4.39
CA THR A 286 -22.36 3.33 -4.94
C THR A 286 -23.42 2.78 -4.00
N LEU A 287 -23.22 1.57 -3.45
CA LEU A 287 -24.11 1.00 -2.43
C LEU A 287 -24.15 1.86 -1.16
N GLU A 288 -23.03 2.49 -0.77
CA GLU A 288 -23.01 3.45 0.33
C GLU A 288 -23.81 4.71 0.00
N GLY A 289 -23.68 5.24 -1.21
CA GLY A 289 -24.48 6.38 -1.69
C GLY A 289 -25.98 6.07 -1.70
N MET A 290 -26.35 4.86 -2.10
CA MET A 290 -27.75 4.38 -2.08
C MET A 290 -28.31 4.38 -0.66
N LYS A 291 -27.55 3.91 0.34
CA LYS A 291 -27.94 3.97 1.76
C LYS A 291 -28.08 5.40 2.28
N ASN A 292 -27.20 6.30 1.86
CA ASN A 292 -27.20 7.70 2.29
C ASN A 292 -28.32 8.55 1.67
N THR A 293 -29.09 8.00 0.72
CA THR A 293 -30.26 8.68 0.16
C THR A 293 -31.41 8.67 1.16
N ASP A 294 -32.04 9.83 1.39
CA ASP A 294 -33.18 9.97 2.30
C ASP A 294 -34.48 9.43 1.68
N TRP A 295 -34.59 8.10 1.64
CA TRP A 295 -35.70 7.38 1.03
C TRP A 295 -37.04 7.63 1.74
N GLU A 296 -37.04 7.90 3.05
CA GLU A 296 -38.27 8.22 3.78
C GLU A 296 -38.88 9.53 3.26
N LYS A 297 -38.07 10.55 2.99
CA LYS A 297 -38.54 11.79 2.35
C LYS A 297 -39.02 11.60 0.91
N LYS A 298 -38.63 10.51 0.24
CA LYS A 298 -39.10 10.16 -1.10
C LYS A 298 -40.40 9.36 -1.09
N GLY A 299 -40.88 8.94 0.09
CA GLY A 299 -42.15 8.23 0.25
C GLY A 299 -42.02 6.76 0.65
N LEU A 300 -40.81 6.26 0.91
CA LEU A 300 -40.64 4.91 1.44
C LEU A 300 -41.00 4.86 2.92
N CYS A 301 -41.58 3.74 3.36
CA CYS A 301 -41.78 3.51 4.78
C CYS A 301 -40.46 3.08 5.45
N ARG A 302 -40.29 3.45 6.72
CA ARG A 302 -39.09 3.15 7.52
C ARG A 302 -38.70 1.66 7.54
N GLY A 303 -39.69 0.76 7.47
CA GLY A 303 -39.44 -0.68 7.42
C GLY A 303 -38.68 -1.10 6.15
N CYS A 304 -39.15 -0.65 4.98
CA CYS A 304 -38.51 -0.95 3.70
C CYS A 304 -37.15 -0.26 3.55
N VAL A 305 -36.98 0.96 4.08
CA VAL A 305 -35.67 1.64 4.10
C VAL A 305 -34.64 0.80 4.88
N LYS A 306 -34.98 0.42 6.12
CA LYS A 306 -34.09 -0.39 6.97
C LYS A 306 -33.74 -1.73 6.31
N GLU A 307 -34.72 -2.43 5.74
CA GLU A 307 -34.51 -3.70 5.04
C GLU A 307 -33.52 -3.54 3.88
N LYS A 308 -33.64 -2.45 3.10
CA LYS A 308 -32.74 -2.18 1.98
C LYS A 308 -31.34 -1.74 2.40
N GLU A 309 -31.21 -0.98 3.48
CA GLU A 309 -29.90 -0.70 4.07
C GLU A 309 -29.16 -1.98 4.48
N GLU A 310 -29.88 -2.93 5.10
CA GLU A 310 -29.34 -4.24 5.48
C GLU A 310 -28.97 -5.08 4.24
N GLU A 311 -29.80 -5.04 3.20
CA GLU A 311 -29.56 -5.72 1.92
C GLU A 311 -28.32 -5.19 1.20
N TRP A 312 -28.21 -3.87 1.01
CA TRP A 312 -27.06 -3.25 0.36
C TRP A 312 -25.78 -3.40 1.18
N THR A 313 -25.86 -3.38 2.51
CA THR A 313 -24.72 -3.70 3.38
C THR A 313 -24.27 -5.15 3.22
N ARG A 314 -25.21 -6.09 3.06
CA ARG A 314 -24.88 -7.49 2.77
C ARG A 314 -24.21 -7.62 1.41
N GLU A 315 -24.70 -6.90 0.41
CA GLU A 315 -24.14 -6.89 -0.94
C GLU A 315 -22.70 -6.34 -0.96
N GLN A 316 -22.42 -5.25 -0.24
CA GLN A 316 -21.04 -4.76 -0.06
C GLN A 316 -20.11 -5.85 0.47
N ARG A 317 -20.56 -6.67 1.43
CA ARG A 317 -19.78 -7.80 1.96
C ARG A 317 -19.61 -8.93 0.93
N VAL A 318 -20.65 -9.23 0.16
CA VAL A 318 -20.60 -10.25 -0.91
C VAL A 318 -19.57 -9.87 -1.96
N ILE A 319 -19.61 -8.62 -2.45
CA ILE A 319 -18.66 -8.10 -3.43
C ILE A 319 -17.22 -8.16 -2.87
N TRP A 320 -17.00 -7.65 -1.66
CA TRP A 320 -15.68 -7.67 -1.02
C TRP A 320 -15.11 -9.07 -0.76
N GLY A 321 -15.98 -10.04 -0.48
CA GLY A 321 -15.59 -11.45 -0.34
C GLY A 321 -15.30 -12.11 -1.70
N ALA A 322 -16.09 -11.82 -2.73
CA ALA A 322 -15.89 -12.36 -4.07
C ALA A 322 -14.56 -11.91 -4.70
N MET A 323 -14.08 -10.71 -4.33
CA MET A 323 -12.78 -10.20 -4.75
C MET A 323 -11.60 -11.11 -4.40
N ASP A 324 -11.66 -11.87 -3.28
CA ASP A 324 -10.59 -12.80 -2.92
C ASP A 324 -10.41 -13.87 -4.02
N GLY A 325 -11.52 -14.36 -4.59
CA GLY A 325 -11.51 -15.28 -5.73
C GLY A 325 -11.13 -14.61 -7.06
N TRP A 326 -11.59 -13.39 -7.32
CA TRP A 326 -11.28 -12.67 -8.57
C TRP A 326 -9.80 -12.27 -8.68
N LEU A 327 -9.19 -11.95 -7.55
CA LEU A 327 -7.78 -11.60 -7.45
C LEU A 327 -6.86 -12.82 -7.27
N GLY A 328 -7.42 -13.99 -6.91
CA GLY A 328 -6.63 -15.18 -6.61
C GLY A 328 -5.86 -15.07 -5.29
N LEU A 329 -6.41 -14.35 -4.31
CA LEU A 329 -5.82 -14.14 -2.98
C LEU A 329 -6.23 -15.22 -1.97
N GLY A 330 -7.01 -16.20 -2.41
CA GLY A 330 -7.43 -17.34 -1.59
C GLY A 330 -6.25 -18.24 -1.22
N VAL A 331 -6.21 -18.67 0.04
CA VAL A 331 -5.26 -19.66 0.53
C VAL A 331 -5.55 -21.00 -0.17
N GLU A 332 -4.63 -21.47 -1.00
CA GLU A 332 -4.56 -22.89 -1.34
C GLU A 332 -4.25 -23.67 -0.05
N GLY A 333 -5.29 -24.08 0.70
CA GLY A 333 -5.05 -24.75 1.98
C GLY A 333 -6.24 -25.04 2.89
N SER A 334 -7.48 -24.97 2.41
CA SER A 334 -8.63 -25.48 3.16
C SER A 334 -9.35 -26.59 2.39
N ASP A 335 -8.60 -27.63 2.02
CA ASP A 335 -9.19 -28.94 1.78
C ASP A 335 -9.43 -29.58 3.16
N VAL A 336 -10.43 -29.05 3.88
CA VAL A 336 -11.05 -29.80 4.98
C VAL A 336 -12.09 -30.70 4.33
N GLY A 337 -11.59 -31.76 3.73
CA GLY A 337 -12.39 -32.94 3.38
C GLY A 337 -12.89 -33.58 4.66
N THR A 338 -14.02 -33.07 5.14
CA THR A 338 -14.87 -33.78 6.09
C THR A 338 -15.32 -35.10 5.47
N GLY A 339 -14.93 -36.19 6.12
CA GLY A 339 -15.89 -37.23 6.49
C GLY A 339 -15.58 -38.64 6.00
N ILE A 340 -15.98 -39.72 6.68
CA ILE A 340 -16.70 -39.96 7.95
C ILE A 340 -16.35 -41.43 8.30
N TYR A 341 -16.46 -41.79 9.59
CA TYR A 341 -16.59 -43.14 10.19
C TYR A 341 -16.67 -44.37 9.28
#